data_AF-A0A3E0MMQ3-F1
#
_entry.id   AF-A0A3E0MMQ3-F1
#
_cell.length_a   1.000
_cell.length_b   1.000
_cell.length_c   1.000
_cell.angle_alpha   90.00
_cell.angle_beta   90.00
_cell.angle_gamma   90.00
#
_symmetry.space_group_name_H-M   'P 1'
#
loop_
_entity.id
_entity.type
_entity.pdbx_description
1 polymer ?
#
loop_
_entity_poly.entity_id
_entity_poly.type
_entity_poly.pdbx_seq_one_letter_code
_entity_poly.pdbx_strand_id
1 'polypeptide(L)'
;MLTPQSTYADLTGFFPFEPTEDQDVLLKKLALYLSVKRIHPEVLIVKGYAGTGKTTVLRSVVAAHKKHQRKIMLMAPTGRAAKVMGSAAGKNAFTIHRSLYRPSVSNGGVANFVLSNNPNKNTTFIV
;
A
#
# COMPACT_ATOMS: atom_id res chain seq x y z
N MET A 1 2.33 6.88 -20.84
CA MET A 1 3.19 6.42 -19.71
C MET A 1 2.79 7.24 -18.49
N LEU A 2 2.69 6.65 -17.29
CA LEU A 2 2.36 7.43 -16.08
C LEU A 2 3.50 8.41 -15.80
N THR A 3 3.20 9.70 -15.85
CA THR A 3 4.16 10.76 -15.49
C THR A 3 3.89 11.20 -14.06
N PRO A 4 4.89 11.77 -13.37
CA PRO A 4 4.67 12.37 -12.05
C PRO A 4 3.51 13.38 -12.07
N GLN A 5 3.37 14.16 -13.15
CA GLN A 5 2.27 15.12 -13.29
C GLN A 5 0.90 14.46 -13.36
N SER A 6 0.73 13.44 -14.21
CA SER A 6 -0.56 12.73 -14.33
C SER A 6 -0.91 11.96 -13.06
N THR A 7 0.09 11.35 -12.42
CA THR A 7 -0.11 10.62 -11.17
C THR A 7 -0.48 11.56 -10.04
N TYR A 8 0.15 12.74 -9.95
CA TYR A 8 -0.22 13.75 -8.97
C TYR A 8 -1.67 14.22 -9.18
N ALA A 9 -2.06 14.52 -10.42
CA ALA A 9 -3.43 14.90 -10.75
C ALA A 9 -4.46 13.83 -10.37
N ASP A 10 -4.12 12.54 -10.52
CA ASP A 10 -4.99 11.46 -10.08
C ASP A 10 -5.06 11.35 -8.55
N LEU A 11 -3.91 11.46 -7.88
CA LEU A 11 -3.86 11.39 -6.42
C LEU A 11 -4.65 12.52 -5.77
N THR A 12 -4.54 13.74 -6.29
CA THR A 12 -5.33 14.88 -5.82
C THR A 12 -6.80 14.79 -6.24
N GLY A 13 -7.08 14.31 -7.45
CA GLY A 13 -8.46 14.11 -7.93
C GLY A 13 -9.25 13.06 -7.14
N PHE A 14 -8.57 12.06 -6.56
CA PHE A 14 -9.16 11.12 -5.62
C PHE A 14 -9.03 11.55 -4.15
N PHE A 15 -8.48 12.72 -3.86
CA PHE A 15 -8.43 13.27 -2.51
C PHE A 15 -9.75 13.99 -2.23
N PRO A 16 -10.47 13.66 -1.14
CA PRO A 16 -11.84 14.11 -0.94
C PRO A 16 -12.00 15.59 -0.52
N PHE A 17 -10.90 16.30 -0.30
CA PHE A 17 -10.87 17.71 0.12
C PHE A 17 -9.60 18.38 -0.42
N GLU A 18 -9.42 19.66 -0.14
CA GLU A 18 -8.15 20.33 -0.44
C GLU A 18 -7.04 19.81 0.49
N PRO A 19 -5.92 19.29 -0.03
CA PRO A 19 -4.83 18.80 0.81
C PRO A 19 -4.20 19.92 1.65
N THR A 20 -3.80 19.61 2.88
CA THR A 20 -2.90 20.50 3.62
C THR A 20 -1.53 20.56 2.95
N GLU A 21 -0.70 21.53 3.31
CA GLU A 21 0.66 21.68 2.75
C GLU A 21 1.49 20.39 2.87
N ASP A 22 1.53 19.78 4.05
CA ASP A 22 2.24 18.51 4.26
C ASP A 22 1.65 17.35 3.43
N GLN A 23 0.33 17.32 3.25
CA GLN A 23 -0.33 16.30 2.44
C GLN A 23 -0.02 16.49 0.97
N ASP A 24 -0.03 17.73 0.47
CA ASP A 24 0.36 18.08 -0.89
C ASP A 24 1.81 17.67 -1.18
N VAL A 25 2.74 18.01 -0.28
CA VAL A 25 4.15 17.58 -0.37
C VAL A 25 4.25 16.05 -0.44
N LEU A 26 3.50 15.33 0.39
CA LEU A 26 3.44 13.87 0.34
C LEU A 26 2.86 13.36 -0.99
N LEU A 27 1.77 13.95 -1.50
CA LEU A 27 1.14 13.56 -2.77
C LEU A 27 2.10 13.77 -3.94
N LYS A 28 2.86 14.86 -3.97
CA LYS A 28 3.93 15.10 -4.97
C LYS A 28 5.04 14.05 -4.89
N LYS A 29 5.52 13.72 -3.68
CA LYS A 29 6.53 12.67 -3.48
C LYS A 29 6.03 11.30 -3.91
N LEU A 30 4.78 10.96 -3.57
CA LEU A 30 4.11 9.73 -4.01
C LEU A 30 3.97 9.69 -5.53
N ALA A 31 3.60 10.80 -6.16
CA ALA A 31 3.46 10.87 -7.61
C ALA A 31 4.79 10.56 -8.31
N LEU A 32 5.89 11.12 -7.83
CA LEU A 32 7.22 10.78 -8.32
C LEU A 32 7.56 9.31 -8.07
N TYR A 33 7.38 8.85 -6.83
CA TYR A 33 7.70 7.49 -6.41
C TYR A 33 6.95 6.42 -7.22
N LEU A 34 5.66 6.64 -7.50
CA LEU A 34 4.81 5.69 -8.21
C LEU A 34 4.96 5.76 -9.74
N SER A 35 5.49 6.85 -10.29
CA SER A 35 5.56 7.04 -11.75
C SER A 35 6.90 6.61 -12.35
N VAL A 36 7.98 6.69 -11.58
CA VAL A 36 9.33 6.47 -12.08
C VAL A 36 9.71 4.99 -12.01
N LYS A 37 10.12 4.41 -13.14
CA LYS A 37 10.71 3.07 -13.17
C LYS A 37 12.11 3.13 -12.57
N ARG A 38 12.35 2.35 -11.52
CA ARG A 38 13.66 2.28 -10.87
C ARG A 38 14.33 0.93 -11.12
N ILE A 39 15.66 0.95 -11.09
CA ILE A 39 16.50 -0.23 -11.28
C ILE A 39 16.52 -1.08 -10.00
N HIS A 40 16.48 -0.43 -8.84
CA HIS A 40 16.45 -1.08 -7.52
C HIS A 40 15.09 -0.87 -6.82
N PRO A 41 14.65 -1.83 -5.99
CA PRO A 41 13.53 -1.62 -5.10
C PRO A 41 13.79 -0.46 -4.14
N GLU A 42 12.76 0.32 -3.85
CA GLU A 42 12.84 1.42 -2.91
C GLU A 42 11.75 1.33 -1.85
N VAL A 43 11.94 2.12 -0.79
CA VAL A 43 11.00 2.24 0.32
C VAL A 43 10.75 3.72 0.57
N LEU A 44 9.47 4.09 0.60
CA LEU A 44 9.02 5.41 1.03
C LEU A 44 8.33 5.27 2.39
N ILE A 45 8.84 5.98 3.40
CA ILE A 45 8.30 5.97 4.75
C ILE A 45 7.45 7.23 4.98
N VAL A 46 6.19 7.04 5.35
CA VAL A 46 5.27 8.12 5.72
C VAL A 46 5.09 8.13 7.24
N LYS A 47 5.47 9.23 7.88
CA LYS A 47 5.29 9.44 9.32
C LYS A 47 4.30 10.58 9.56
N GLY A 48 3.53 10.49 10.64
CA GLY A 48 2.64 11.55 11.07
C GLY A 48 1.79 11.13 12.27
N TYR A 49 1.36 12.09 13.08
CA TYR A 49 0.54 11.85 14.27
C TYR A 49 -0.86 11.30 13.95
N ALA A 50 -1.60 10.86 14.97
CA ALA A 50 -3.01 10.50 14.80
C ALA A 50 -3.79 11.70 14.20
N GLY A 51 -4.80 11.42 13.36
CA GLY A 51 -5.61 12.47 12.74
C GLY A 51 -5.01 13.21 11.54
N THR A 52 -3.74 12.99 11.19
CA THR A 52 -3.04 13.70 10.07
C THR A 52 -3.47 13.29 8.64
N GLY A 53 -4.51 12.48 8.48
CA GLY A 53 -5.03 12.13 7.15
C GLY A 53 -4.25 11.06 6.37
N LYS A 54 -3.29 10.34 6.99
CA LYS A 54 -2.56 9.22 6.34
C LYS A 54 -3.48 8.21 5.65
N THR A 55 -4.59 7.86 6.31
CA THR A 55 -5.59 6.94 5.78
C THR A 55 -6.33 7.51 4.56
N THR A 56 -6.51 8.83 4.49
CA THR A 56 -7.08 9.51 3.33
C THR A 56 -6.12 9.42 2.14
N VAL A 57 -4.82 9.68 2.37
CA VAL A 57 -3.79 9.51 1.33
C VAL A 57 -3.76 8.07 0.82
N LEU A 58 -3.85 7.08 1.71
CA LEU A 58 -3.92 5.66 1.33
C LEU A 58 -5.10 5.38 0.39
N ARG A 59 -6.29 5.93 0.66
CA ARG A 59 -7.47 5.78 -0.20
C ARG A 59 -7.20 6.31 -1.61
N SER A 60 -6.62 7.50 -1.71
CA SER A 60 -6.31 8.13 -3.01
C SER A 60 -5.26 7.31 -3.78
N VAL A 61 -4.24 6.77 -3.11
CA VAL A 61 -3.25 5.88 -3.73
C VAL A 61 -3.89 4.59 -4.25
N VAL A 62 -4.80 3.97 -3.49
CA VAL A 62 -5.51 2.75 -3.90
C VAL A 62 -6.43 3.03 -5.10
N ALA A 63 -7.14 4.16 -5.09
CA ALA A 63 -8.00 4.60 -6.20
C ALA A 63 -7.18 4.84 -7.48
N ALA A 64 -6.04 5.52 -7.38
CA ALA A 64 -5.13 5.73 -8.50
C ALA A 64 -4.60 4.40 -9.06
N HIS A 65 -4.20 3.45 -8.21
CA HIS A 65 -3.80 2.11 -8.68
C HIS A 65 -4.94 1.38 -9.40
N LYS A 66 -6.17 1.48 -8.89
CA LYS A 66 -7.35 0.88 -9.52
C LYS A 66 -7.62 1.48 -10.91
N LYS A 67 -7.54 2.81 -11.05
CA LYS A 67 -7.69 3.52 -12.34
C LYS A 67 -6.71 3.01 -13.40
N HIS A 68 -5.47 2.76 -13.01
CA HIS A 68 -4.39 2.33 -13.92
C HIS A 68 -4.17 0.83 -13.99
N GLN A 69 -5.07 0.03 -13.39
CA GLN A 69 -4.95 -1.44 -13.33
C GLN A 69 -3.59 -1.91 -12.78
N ARG A 70 -2.99 -1.14 -11.87
CA ARG A 70 -1.71 -1.49 -11.23
C ARG A 70 -1.92 -2.33 -9.98
N LYS A 71 -1.03 -3.29 -9.76
CA LYS A 71 -1.10 -4.18 -8.59
C LYS A 71 -0.69 -3.42 -7.34
N ILE A 72 -1.50 -3.56 -6.30
CA ILE A 72 -1.22 -3.05 -4.96
C ILE A 72 -1.60 -4.12 -3.94
N MET A 73 -0.79 -4.28 -2.91
CA MET A 73 -1.03 -5.20 -1.80
C MET A 73 -0.95 -4.42 -0.48
N LEU A 74 -1.99 -4.57 0.34
CA LEU A 74 -2.10 -3.92 1.64
C LEU A 74 -1.81 -4.94 2.73
N MET A 75 -0.86 -4.62 3.60
CA MET A 75 -0.42 -5.48 4.68
C MET A 75 -0.37 -4.70 5.98
N ALA A 76 -0.51 -5.37 7.11
CA ALA A 76 -0.36 -4.75 8.42
C ALA A 76 0.21 -5.77 9.44
N PRO A 77 0.82 -5.34 10.56
CA PRO A 77 1.42 -6.26 11.52
C PRO A 77 0.40 -7.12 12.28
N THR A 78 -0.84 -6.64 12.49
CA THR A 78 -1.88 -7.36 13.24
C THR A 78 -3.17 -7.49 12.44
N GLY A 79 -3.99 -8.50 12.78
CA GLY A 79 -5.28 -8.73 12.10
C GLY A 79 -6.25 -7.55 12.25
N ARG A 80 -6.28 -6.90 13.42
CA ARG A 80 -7.10 -5.70 13.66
C ARG A 80 -6.63 -4.52 12.79
N ALA A 81 -5.31 -4.29 12.70
CA ALA A 81 -4.77 -3.24 11.84
C ALA A 81 -5.06 -3.50 10.37
N ALA A 82 -4.92 -4.75 9.91
CA ALA A 82 -5.29 -5.15 8.55
C ALA A 82 -6.78 -4.90 8.27
N LYS A 83 -7.68 -5.26 9.19
CA LYS A 83 -9.12 -5.02 9.04
C LYS A 83 -9.44 -3.52 8.91
N VAL A 84 -8.83 -2.68 9.75
CA VAL A 84 -9.01 -1.22 9.69
C VAL A 84 -8.45 -0.65 8.40
N MET A 85 -7.22 -1.03 8.03
CA MET A 85 -6.57 -0.60 6.79
C MET A 85 -7.41 -0.97 5.57
N GLY A 86 -7.91 -2.21 5.51
CA GLY A 86 -8.68 -2.69 4.38
C GLY A 86 -10.05 -2.04 4.26
N SER A 87 -10.76 -1.87 5.37
CA SER A 87 -12.02 -1.12 5.43
C SER A 87 -11.82 0.33 4.97
N ALA A 88 -10.77 0.97 5.47
CA ALA A 88 -10.49 2.34 5.08
C ALA A 88 -10.11 2.45 3.60
N ALA A 89 -9.26 1.57 3.08
CA ALA A 89 -8.81 1.61 1.69
C ALA A 89 -9.86 1.14 0.67
N GLY A 90 -10.96 0.50 1.11
CA GLY A 90 -11.90 -0.16 0.20
C GLY A 90 -11.27 -1.33 -0.56
N LYS A 91 -10.24 -1.96 0.01
CA LYS A 91 -9.49 -3.08 -0.58
C LYS A 91 -9.03 -4.03 0.50
N ASN A 92 -9.11 -5.33 0.26
CA ASN A 92 -8.64 -6.33 1.22
C ASN A 92 -7.17 -6.09 1.63
N ALA A 93 -6.92 -6.14 2.93
CA ALA A 93 -5.60 -6.09 3.53
C ALA A 93 -5.38 -7.34 4.38
N PHE A 94 -4.14 -7.80 4.47
CA PHE A 94 -3.76 -9.02 5.17
C PHE A 94 -2.71 -8.73 6.23
N THR A 95 -2.45 -9.69 7.11
CA THR A 95 -1.28 -9.54 7.98
C THR A 95 0.00 -9.76 7.18
N ILE A 96 1.09 -9.13 7.61
CA ILE A 96 2.44 -9.41 7.06
C ILE A 96 2.72 -10.91 7.19
N HIS A 97 2.40 -11.52 8.34
CA HIS A 97 2.56 -12.95 8.56
C HIS A 97 1.82 -13.80 7.52
N ARG A 98 0.53 -13.52 7.26
CA ARG A 98 -0.25 -14.24 6.25
C ARG A 98 0.30 -14.08 4.84
N SER A 99 0.96 -12.94 4.57
CA SER A 99 1.50 -12.63 3.24
C SER A 99 2.86 -13.31 3.00
N LEU A 100 3.64 -13.53 4.07
CA LEU A 100 4.98 -14.12 3.99
C LEU A 100 5.02 -15.62 4.27
N TYR A 101 4.07 -16.17 5.03
CA TYR A 101 4.14 -17.56 5.50
C TYR A 101 2.92 -18.38 5.09
N ARG A 102 3.13 -19.68 4.94
CA ARG A 102 2.09 -20.69 4.73
C ARG A 102 2.25 -21.83 5.74
N PRO A 103 1.15 -22.48 6.16
CA PRO A 103 1.25 -23.69 6.97
C PRO A 103 2.02 -24.78 6.22
N SER A 104 2.89 -25.50 6.92
CA SER A 104 3.48 -26.76 6.48
C SER A 104 3.00 -27.87 7.39
N VAL A 105 2.52 -28.96 6.80
CA VAL A 105 2.10 -30.14 7.56
C VAL A 105 3.35 -30.87 8.06
N SER A 106 3.50 -30.94 9.38
CA SER A 106 4.45 -31.84 10.04
C SER A 106 3.70 -32.93 10.78
N ASN A 107 4.22 -34.16 10.73
CA ASN A 107 3.69 -35.31 11.45
C ASN A 107 3.85 -35.08 12.97
N GLY A 108 2.86 -34.44 13.60
CA GLY A 108 2.91 -34.12 15.03
C GLY A 108 1.86 -33.13 15.56
N GLY A 109 0.89 -32.69 14.75
CA GLY A 109 -0.22 -31.84 15.21
C GLY A 109 0.15 -30.37 15.50
N VAL A 110 1.44 -30.03 15.58
CA VAL A 110 1.92 -28.65 15.70
C VAL A 110 1.95 -27.99 14.32
N ALA A 111 1.31 -26.82 14.21
CA ALA A 111 1.34 -26.02 12.99
C ALA A 111 2.73 -25.39 12.80
N ASN A 112 3.49 -25.91 11.84
CA ASN A 112 4.72 -25.28 11.37
C ASN A 112 4.40 -24.29 10.25
N PHE A 113 5.19 -23.21 10.15
CA PHE A 113 5.05 -22.20 9.11
C PHE A 113 6.35 -22.07 8.34
N VAL A 114 6.26 -22.05 7.01
CA VAL A 114 7.39 -21.87 6.10
C VAL A 114 7.15 -20.66 5.22
N LEU A 115 8.22 -20.06 4.70
CA LEU A 115 8.12 -18.95 3.76
C LEU A 115 7.31 -19.36 2.52
N SER A 116 6.40 -18.47 2.13
CA SER A 116 5.60 -18.57 0.93
C SER A 116 6.40 -18.07 -0.27
N ASN A 117 6.15 -18.67 -1.44
CA ASN A 117 6.63 -18.11 -2.69
C ASN A 117 5.97 -16.73 -2.93
N ASN A 118 6.73 -15.76 -3.42
CA ASN A 118 6.22 -14.43 -3.76
C ASN A 118 6.07 -14.27 -5.29
N PRO A 119 4.87 -14.50 -5.87
CA PRO A 119 4.64 -14.35 -7.30
C PRO A 119 4.42 -12.89 -7.74
N ASN A 120 4.42 -11.93 -6.81
CA ASN A 120 4.05 -10.55 -7.09
C ASN A 120 5.15 -9.82 -7.87
N LYS A 121 4.94 -9.62 -9.17
CA LYS A 121 5.74 -8.74 -10.03
C LYS A 121 5.03 -7.42 -10.25
N ASN A 122 5.80 -6.32 -10.24
CA ASN A 122 5.29 -4.96 -10.46
C ASN A 122 4.14 -4.58 -9.50
N THR A 123 4.28 -4.94 -8.22
CA THR A 123 3.28 -4.70 -7.18
C THR A 123 3.82 -3.68 -6.17
N THR A 124 3.02 -2.65 -5.90
CA THR A 124 3.28 -1.74 -4.77
C THR A 124 2.80 -2.39 -3.48
N PHE A 125 3.68 -2.55 -2.51
CA PHE A 125 3.33 -3.02 -1.18
C PHE A 125 3.16 -1.82 -0.24
N ILE A 126 2.05 -1.77 0.48
CA ILE A 126 1.82 -0.82 1.57
C ILE A 126 1.71 -1.62 2.86
N VAL A 127 2.48 -1.20 3.87
CA VAL A 127 2.65 -1.87 5.16
C VAL A 127 2.29 -0.94 6.30
#